data_AF-A0AAE1MJQ5-F1
#
_entry.id   AF-A0AAE1MJQ5-F1
#
_cell.length_a   1.000
_cell.length_b   1.000
_cell.length_c   1.000
_cell.angle_alpha   90.00
_cell.angle_beta   90.00
_cell.angle_gamma   90.00
#
_symmetry.space_group_name_H-M   'P 1'
#
loop_
_entity.id
_entity.type
_entity.pdbx_description
1 polymer ?
#
loop_
_entity_poly.entity_id
_entity_poly.type
_entity_poly.pdbx_seq_one_letter_code
_entity_poly.pdbx_strand_id
1 'polypeptide(L)'
;MAESVRKKMESGRLNCDTEIPVLQHKIDVFSSSYRESLESLRARSQETAQYQAKLEDTKAKLREAEADLVKALGVKTRKEAKRMALMDAIASAKTRVEDLKSSVQKQISKNNEYAAILYQQSPASEETMNGSTERKDEILAAISWYNTVLGFHVEGGRGVKFTFKNIDPSNPNEECFFTIRHENDTYTLLNCEPSLKGMEELIRELNKTNGLFKYVRVMRRKFQEAVHGSVASLNFEHQESAIISTSAPDLSISSFRSDSPTKKNENQVQPTKVERPSKKQSLGRRAISAALSPGSASSVRQSPRLRARK
;
A
#
# COMPACT_ATOMS: atom_id res chain seq x y z
N MET A 1 -37.00 -131.19 -31.66
CA MET A 1 -36.21 -129.94 -31.81
C MET A 1 -37.08 -128.68 -31.84
N ALA A 2 -38.14 -128.59 -32.65
CA ALA A 2 -38.97 -127.38 -32.79
C ALA A 2 -39.64 -126.89 -31.48
N GLU A 3 -40.08 -127.80 -30.61
CA GLU A 3 -40.76 -127.45 -29.34
C GLU A 3 -39.80 -126.86 -28.29
N SER A 4 -38.53 -127.29 -28.30
CA SER A 4 -37.47 -126.73 -27.44
C SER A 4 -37.10 -125.30 -27.86
N VAL A 5 -37.05 -125.04 -29.18
CA VAL A 5 -36.84 -123.69 -29.71
C VAL A 5 -37.99 -122.76 -29.35
N ARG A 6 -39.24 -123.22 -29.47
CA ARG A 6 -40.43 -122.44 -29.10
C ARG A 6 -40.42 -122.04 -27.62
N LYS A 7 -40.18 -122.98 -26.70
CA LYS A 7 -40.08 -122.69 -25.26
C LYS A 7 -38.96 -121.70 -24.94
N LYS A 8 -37.83 -121.78 -25.64
CA LYS A 8 -36.71 -120.84 -25.49
C LYS A 8 -37.07 -119.43 -25.98
N MET A 9 -37.80 -119.31 -27.09
CA MET A 9 -38.30 -118.03 -27.59
C MET A 9 -39.36 -117.41 -26.68
N GLU A 10 -40.27 -118.22 -26.14
CA GLU A 10 -41.29 -117.78 -25.17
C GLU A 10 -40.64 -117.31 -23.86
N SER A 11 -39.64 -118.03 -23.36
CA SER A 11 -38.85 -117.61 -22.19
C SER A 11 -38.08 -116.31 -22.45
N GLY A 12 -37.48 -116.15 -23.64
CA GLY A 12 -36.83 -114.91 -24.04
C GLY A 12 -37.79 -113.72 -24.10
N ARG A 13 -38.99 -113.92 -24.66
CA ARG A 13 -40.02 -112.88 -24.73
C ARG A 13 -40.48 -112.47 -23.34
N LEU A 14 -40.73 -113.44 -22.45
CA LEU A 14 -41.13 -113.17 -21.07
C LEU A 14 -40.04 -112.39 -20.31
N ASN A 15 -38.76 -112.69 -20.53
CA ASN A 15 -37.66 -111.93 -19.94
C ASN A 15 -37.59 -110.50 -20.48
N CYS A 16 -37.80 -110.29 -21.78
CA CYS A 16 -37.87 -108.94 -22.35
C CYS A 16 -39.08 -108.16 -21.81
N ASP A 17 -40.25 -108.80 -21.72
CA ASP A 17 -41.49 -108.19 -21.22
C ASP A 17 -41.36 -107.74 -19.74
N THR A 18 -40.50 -108.39 -18.94
CA THR A 18 -40.22 -107.99 -17.55
C THR A 18 -39.08 -106.98 -17.41
N GLU A 19 -38.02 -107.06 -18.23
CA GLU A 19 -36.87 -106.17 -18.13
C GLU A 19 -37.12 -104.77 -18.72
N ILE A 20 -37.89 -104.66 -19.81
CA ILE A 20 -38.14 -103.38 -20.50
C ILE A 20 -38.78 -102.34 -19.57
N PRO A 21 -39.87 -102.64 -18.83
CA PRO A 21 -40.48 -101.66 -17.92
C PRO A 21 -39.55 -101.24 -16.77
N VAL A 22 -38.71 -102.17 -16.28
CA VAL A 22 -37.73 -101.88 -15.22
C VAL A 22 -36.67 -100.91 -15.73
N LEU A 23 -36.19 -101.10 -16.96
CA LEU A 23 -35.22 -100.20 -17.57
C LEU A 23 -35.84 -98.82 -17.88
N GLN A 24 -37.08 -98.78 -18.38
CA GLN A 24 -37.82 -97.53 -18.62
C GLN A 24 -37.99 -96.73 -17.33
N HIS A 25 -38.47 -97.38 -16.26
CA HIS A 25 -38.61 -96.73 -14.95
C HIS A 25 -37.27 -96.18 -14.43
N LYS A 26 -36.17 -96.92 -14.56
CA LYS A 26 -34.82 -96.43 -14.18
C LYS A 26 -34.41 -95.21 -15.00
N ILE A 27 -34.66 -95.20 -16.30
CA ILE A 27 -34.39 -94.07 -17.19
C ILE A 27 -35.23 -92.86 -16.79
N ASP A 28 -36.51 -93.05 -16.47
CA ASP A 28 -37.42 -91.97 -16.09
C ASP A 28 -37.04 -91.34 -14.75
N VAL A 29 -36.70 -92.17 -13.75
CA VAL A 29 -36.22 -91.70 -12.44
C VAL A 29 -34.91 -90.93 -12.60
N PHE A 30 -33.96 -91.47 -13.37
CA PHE A 30 -32.69 -90.78 -13.64
C PHE A 30 -32.92 -89.46 -14.38
N SER A 31 -33.77 -89.45 -15.41
CA SER A 31 -34.08 -88.26 -16.21
C SER A 31 -34.75 -87.17 -15.38
N SER A 32 -35.63 -87.56 -14.45
CA SER A 32 -36.30 -86.63 -13.53
C SER A 32 -35.30 -86.02 -12.54
N SER A 33 -34.47 -86.85 -11.89
CA SER A 33 -33.42 -86.37 -10.98
C SER A 33 -32.40 -85.46 -11.68
N TYR A 34 -32.00 -85.81 -12.91
CA TYR A 34 -31.09 -85.00 -13.70
C TYR A 34 -31.70 -83.64 -14.07
N ARG A 35 -32.99 -83.60 -14.44
CA ARG A 35 -33.73 -82.37 -14.72
C ARG A 35 -33.79 -81.46 -13.50
N GLU A 36 -34.16 -81.99 -12.33
CA GLU A 36 -34.20 -81.23 -11.07
C GLU A 36 -32.82 -80.65 -10.72
N SER A 37 -31.76 -81.44 -10.90
CA SER A 37 -30.38 -80.98 -10.69
C SER A 37 -29.99 -79.83 -11.62
N LEU A 38 -30.36 -79.91 -12.91
CA LEU A 38 -30.12 -78.82 -13.86
C LEU A 38 -30.92 -77.56 -13.54
N GLU A 39 -32.17 -77.69 -13.11
CA GLU A 39 -33.01 -76.56 -12.69
C GLU A 39 -32.45 -75.89 -11.44
N SER A 40 -32.00 -76.67 -10.46
CA SER A 40 -31.31 -76.19 -9.26
C SER A 40 -30.01 -75.45 -9.60
N LEU A 41 -29.18 -76.01 -10.50
CA LEU A 41 -27.96 -75.37 -10.95
C LEU A 41 -28.24 -74.05 -11.68
N ARG A 42 -29.28 -74.02 -12.52
CA ARG A 42 -29.72 -72.80 -13.21
C ARG A 42 -30.18 -71.75 -12.22
N ALA A 43 -31.02 -72.10 -11.24
CA ALA A 43 -31.49 -71.17 -10.20
C ALA A 43 -30.31 -70.56 -9.43
N ARG A 44 -29.35 -71.38 -9.00
CA ARG A 44 -28.14 -70.91 -8.32
C ARG A 44 -27.29 -69.99 -9.19
N SER A 45 -27.17 -70.29 -10.49
CA SER A 45 -26.43 -69.42 -11.43
C SER A 45 -27.08 -68.05 -11.58
N GLN A 46 -28.41 -67.99 -11.66
CA GLN A 46 -29.16 -66.75 -11.74
C GLN A 46 -29.05 -65.93 -10.45
N GLU A 47 -29.14 -66.59 -9.29
CA GLU A 47 -28.96 -65.94 -7.99
C GLU A 47 -27.55 -65.33 -7.86
N THR A 48 -26.53 -66.08 -8.27
CA THR A 48 -25.13 -65.60 -8.28
C THR A 48 -24.97 -64.38 -9.18
N ALA A 49 -25.58 -64.38 -10.37
CA ALA A 49 -25.56 -63.24 -11.28
C ALA A 49 -26.25 -62.00 -10.67
N GLN A 50 -27.37 -62.20 -9.96
CA GLN A 50 -28.05 -61.11 -9.25
C GLN A 50 -27.20 -60.54 -8.11
N TYR A 51 -26.51 -61.38 -7.33
CA TYR A 51 -25.60 -60.90 -6.30
C TYR A 51 -24.41 -60.15 -6.88
N GLN A 52 -23.85 -60.61 -8.00
CA GLN A 52 -22.77 -59.90 -8.69
C GLN A 52 -23.22 -58.51 -9.17
N ALA A 53 -24.43 -58.40 -9.74
CA ALA A 53 -24.97 -57.10 -10.15
C ALA A 53 -25.15 -56.15 -8.95
N LYS A 54 -25.70 -56.64 -7.84
CA LYS A 54 -25.83 -55.85 -6.59
C LYS A 54 -24.46 -55.47 -6.02
N LEU A 55 -23.47 -56.35 -6.10
CA LEU A 55 -22.11 -56.09 -5.63
C LEU A 55 -21.46 -54.96 -6.43
N GLU A 56 -21.58 -54.99 -7.76
CA GLU A 56 -21.01 -53.92 -8.61
C GLU A 56 -21.73 -52.59 -8.41
N ASP A 57 -23.06 -52.57 -8.21
CA ASP A 57 -23.81 -51.35 -7.86
C ASP A 57 -23.35 -50.76 -6.52
N THR A 58 -23.21 -51.58 -5.47
CA THR A 58 -22.74 -51.09 -4.17
C THR A 58 -21.28 -50.61 -4.22
N LYS A 59 -20.43 -51.27 -4.99
CA LYS A 59 -19.04 -50.85 -5.23
C LYS A 59 -18.94 -49.53 -5.99
N ALA A 60 -19.83 -49.29 -6.96
CA ALA A 60 -19.92 -48.01 -7.66
C ALA A 60 -20.30 -46.88 -6.70
N LYS A 61 -21.34 -47.09 -5.88
CA LYS A 61 -21.78 -46.13 -4.85
C LYS A 61 -20.69 -45.83 -3.81
N LEU A 62 -19.92 -46.83 -3.41
CA LEU A 62 -18.80 -46.63 -2.49
C LEU A 62 -17.74 -45.71 -3.10
N ARG A 63 -17.36 -45.93 -4.36
CA ARG A 63 -16.38 -45.07 -5.05
C ARG A 63 -16.86 -43.64 -5.22
N GLU A 64 -18.15 -43.45 -5.50
CA GLU A 64 -18.76 -42.12 -5.58
C GLU A 64 -18.67 -41.40 -4.22
N ALA A 65 -19.05 -42.08 -3.14
CA ALA A 65 -18.97 -41.53 -1.79
C ALA A 65 -17.52 -41.20 -1.36
N GLU A 66 -16.55 -42.04 -1.72
CA GLU A 66 -15.12 -41.78 -1.50
C GLU A 66 -14.64 -40.53 -2.24
N ALA A 67 -15.02 -40.38 -3.52
CA ALA A 67 -14.66 -39.20 -4.32
C ALA A 67 -15.25 -37.91 -3.73
N ASP A 68 -16.51 -37.95 -3.30
CA ASP A 68 -17.17 -36.82 -2.65
C ASP A 68 -16.52 -36.46 -1.31
N LEU A 69 -16.11 -37.45 -0.52
CA LEU A 69 -15.38 -37.22 0.72
C LEU A 69 -14.02 -36.56 0.46
N VAL A 70 -13.26 -37.02 -0.54
CA VAL A 70 -11.99 -36.40 -0.94
C VAL A 70 -12.21 -34.94 -1.37
N LYS A 71 -13.26 -34.68 -2.16
CA LYS A 71 -13.62 -33.32 -2.58
C LYS A 71 -14.00 -32.43 -1.39
N ALA A 72 -14.80 -32.94 -0.46
CA ALA A 72 -15.21 -32.24 0.75
C ALA A 72 -14.02 -31.92 1.67
N LEU A 73 -13.09 -32.87 1.82
CA LEU A 73 -11.84 -32.65 2.55
C LEU A 73 -10.99 -31.55 1.90
N GLY A 74 -10.86 -31.55 0.57
CA GLY A 74 -10.16 -30.47 -0.14
C GLY A 74 -10.74 -29.09 0.14
N VAL A 75 -12.07 -28.95 0.12
CA VAL A 75 -12.76 -27.69 0.46
C VAL A 75 -12.51 -27.31 1.93
N LYS A 76 -12.57 -28.26 2.86
CA LYS A 76 -12.32 -28.02 4.29
C LYS A 76 -10.88 -27.55 4.54
N THR A 77 -9.89 -28.21 3.97
CA THR A 77 -8.47 -27.82 4.09
C THR A 77 -8.23 -26.42 3.55
N ARG A 78 -8.83 -26.07 2.40
CA ARG A 78 -8.72 -24.72 1.84
C ARG A 78 -9.37 -23.66 2.73
N LYS A 79 -10.53 -23.96 3.33
CA LYS A 79 -11.20 -23.05 4.27
C LYS A 79 -10.35 -22.84 5.52
N GLU A 80 -9.77 -23.90 6.06
CA GLU A 80 -8.91 -23.80 7.25
C GLU A 80 -7.62 -23.03 6.96
N ALA A 81 -6.97 -23.26 5.82
CA ALA A 81 -5.80 -22.48 5.41
C ALA A 81 -6.11 -20.98 5.30
N LYS A 82 -7.29 -20.61 4.76
CA LYS A 82 -7.74 -19.20 4.74
C LYS A 82 -7.95 -18.64 6.15
N ARG A 83 -8.51 -19.45 7.07
CA ARG A 83 -8.71 -19.06 8.47
C ARG A 83 -7.37 -18.80 9.18
N MET A 84 -6.39 -19.67 8.97
CA MET A 84 -5.04 -19.50 9.52
C MET A 84 -4.37 -18.23 8.99
N ALA A 85 -4.37 -18.01 7.67
CA ALA A 85 -3.80 -16.81 7.07
C ALA A 85 -4.45 -15.51 7.60
N LEU A 86 -5.76 -15.53 7.87
CA LEU A 86 -6.47 -14.40 8.49
C LEU A 86 -6.03 -14.20 9.94
N MET A 87 -5.86 -15.27 10.72
CA MET A 87 -5.37 -15.18 12.10
C MET A 87 -3.96 -14.59 12.15
N ASP A 88 -3.06 -14.99 11.26
CA ASP A 88 -1.71 -14.44 11.17
C ASP A 88 -1.73 -12.96 10.78
N ALA A 89 -2.59 -12.57 9.83
CA ALA A 89 -2.78 -11.18 9.45
C ALA A 89 -3.32 -10.32 10.60
N ILE A 90 -4.25 -10.85 11.40
CA ILE A 90 -4.77 -10.17 12.60
C ILE A 90 -3.68 -10.03 13.65
N ALA A 91 -2.88 -11.07 13.89
CA ALA A 91 -1.77 -11.01 14.83
C ALA A 91 -0.75 -9.93 14.42
N SER A 92 -0.35 -9.91 13.14
CA SER A 92 0.53 -8.87 12.59
C SER A 92 -0.08 -7.47 12.66
N ALA A 93 -1.39 -7.32 12.41
CA ALA A 93 -2.06 -6.03 12.56
C ALA A 93 -2.06 -5.54 14.01
N LYS A 94 -2.26 -6.46 14.97
CA LYS A 94 -2.22 -6.14 16.41
C LYS A 94 -0.85 -5.63 16.84
N THR A 95 0.25 -6.27 16.41
CA THR A 95 1.59 -5.79 16.76
C THR A 95 1.85 -4.40 16.20
N ARG A 96 1.50 -4.16 14.93
CA ARG A 96 1.62 -2.83 14.30
C ARG A 96 0.82 -1.75 15.02
N VAL A 97 -0.37 -2.08 15.53
CA VAL A 97 -1.19 -1.13 16.30
C VAL A 97 -0.51 -0.78 17.62
N GLU A 98 0.07 -1.75 18.33
CA GLU A 98 0.77 -1.47 19.59
C GLU A 98 2.06 -0.68 19.36
N ASP A 99 2.80 -0.96 18.29
CA ASP A 99 3.99 -0.18 17.89
C ASP A 99 3.63 1.28 17.60
N LEU A 100 2.56 1.50 16.82
CA LEU A 100 2.06 2.84 16.50
C LEU A 100 1.59 3.58 17.75
N LYS A 101 0.84 2.90 18.63
CA LYS A 101 0.38 3.46 19.90
C LYS A 101 1.56 3.90 20.78
N SER A 102 2.59 3.08 20.86
CA SER A 102 3.83 3.40 21.60
C SER A 102 4.55 4.62 21.01
N SER A 103 4.61 4.70 19.67
CA SER A 103 5.20 5.84 18.95
C SER A 103 4.41 7.13 19.17
N VAL A 104 3.08 7.08 19.06
CA VAL A 104 2.19 8.22 19.32
C VAL A 104 2.34 8.70 20.76
N GLN A 105 2.35 7.79 21.73
CA GLN A 105 2.54 8.15 23.13
C GLN A 105 3.88 8.85 23.36
N LYS A 106 4.97 8.35 22.75
CA LYS A 106 6.29 8.99 22.80
C LYS A 106 6.25 10.40 22.21
N GLN A 107 5.51 10.61 21.11
CA GLN A 107 5.38 11.92 20.49
C GLN A 107 4.55 12.89 21.35
N ILE A 108 3.47 12.41 21.97
CA ILE A 108 2.66 13.19 22.91
C ILE A 108 3.52 13.63 24.10
N SER A 109 4.29 12.71 24.70
CA SER A 109 5.20 13.04 25.80
C SER A 109 6.23 14.11 25.40
N LYS A 110 6.86 13.99 24.23
CA LYS A 110 7.78 15.01 23.71
C LYS A 110 7.08 16.36 23.52
N ASN A 111 5.88 16.37 22.94
CA ASN A 111 5.14 17.61 22.72
C ASN A 111 4.77 18.29 24.04
N ASN A 112 4.39 17.51 25.05
CA ASN A 112 4.10 18.01 26.38
C ASN A 112 5.36 18.56 27.07
N GLU A 113 6.52 17.93 26.87
CA GLU A 113 7.81 18.43 27.36
C GLU A 113 8.17 19.77 26.70
N TYR A 114 8.04 19.88 25.37
CA TYR A 114 8.23 21.15 24.66
C TYR A 114 7.26 22.24 25.14
N ALA A 115 5.99 21.88 25.34
CA ALA A 115 5.00 22.81 25.88
C ALA A 115 5.39 23.27 27.30
N ALA A 116 5.83 22.36 28.17
CA ALA A 116 6.27 22.70 29.52
C ALA A 116 7.47 23.66 29.51
N ILE A 117 8.46 23.44 28.63
CA ILE A 117 9.61 24.35 28.45
C ILE A 117 9.13 25.74 27.98
N LEU A 118 8.23 25.80 26.99
CA LEU A 118 7.64 27.05 26.51
C LEU A 118 6.91 27.81 27.62
N TYR A 119 6.12 27.11 28.44
CA TYR A 119 5.42 27.71 29.57
C TYR A 119 6.39 28.19 30.67
N GLN A 120 7.45 27.43 30.96
CA GLN A 120 8.43 27.78 31.98
C GLN A 120 9.33 28.96 31.59
N GLN A 121 9.48 29.23 30.29
CA GLN A 121 10.13 30.44 29.78
C GLN A 121 9.19 31.68 29.77
N SER A 122 7.92 31.53 30.17
CA SER A 122 6.94 32.63 30.15
C SER A 122 6.78 33.52 31.40
N PRO A 123 7.53 33.43 32.53
CA PRO A 123 7.27 34.30 33.69
C PRO A 123 7.87 35.72 33.56
N ALA A 124 8.06 36.23 32.35
CA ALA A 124 8.54 37.60 32.10
C ALA A 124 7.83 38.29 30.91
N SER A 125 6.55 37.99 30.67
CA SER A 125 5.88 38.38 29.41
C SER A 125 4.40 38.78 29.53
N GLU A 126 4.00 39.47 30.58
CA GLU A 126 2.70 40.19 30.55
C GLU A 126 2.83 41.57 29.89
N GLU A 127 4.01 42.20 29.95
CA GLU A 127 4.29 43.49 29.27
C GLU A 127 4.58 43.36 27.76
N THR A 128 4.86 42.14 27.27
CA THR A 128 5.29 41.89 25.87
C THR A 128 4.18 41.31 24.97
N MET A 129 2.98 41.06 25.48
CA MET A 129 1.87 40.56 24.65
C MET A 129 1.23 41.67 23.78
N ASN A 130 1.13 42.90 24.32
CA ASN A 130 0.78 44.09 23.52
C ASN A 130 1.88 44.41 22.51
N GLY A 131 3.14 44.44 22.97
CA GLY A 131 4.29 44.65 22.08
C GLY A 131 4.48 43.55 21.02
N SER A 132 4.00 42.32 21.22
CA SER A 132 4.07 41.23 20.23
C SER A 132 3.03 41.40 19.12
N THR A 133 1.85 41.93 19.45
CA THR A 133 0.83 42.27 18.46
C THR A 133 1.24 43.53 17.70
N GLU A 134 1.67 44.57 18.41
CA GLU A 134 2.23 45.80 17.82
C GLU A 134 3.44 45.51 16.93
N ARG A 135 4.39 44.66 17.38
CA ARG A 135 5.56 44.28 16.57
C ARG A 135 5.17 43.47 15.33
N LYS A 136 4.12 42.63 15.39
CA LYS A 136 3.60 41.96 14.19
C LYS A 136 3.00 42.96 13.23
N ASP A 137 2.26 43.95 13.72
CA ASP A 137 1.67 45.00 12.90
C ASP A 137 2.74 45.90 12.28
N GLU A 138 3.81 46.24 13.03
CA GLU A 138 4.99 46.95 12.53
C GLU A 138 5.74 46.16 11.44
N ILE A 139 5.92 44.84 11.63
CA ILE A 139 6.55 43.98 10.62
C ILE A 139 5.71 43.92 9.36
N LEU A 140 4.38 43.76 9.49
CA LEU A 140 3.48 43.74 8.35
C LEU A 140 3.43 45.10 7.63
N ALA A 141 3.43 46.20 8.39
CA ALA A 141 3.53 47.55 7.84
C ALA A 141 4.85 47.75 7.09
N ALA A 142 5.97 47.30 7.65
CA ALA A 142 7.27 47.34 6.99
C ALA A 142 7.28 46.50 5.70
N ILE A 143 6.75 45.27 5.73
CA ILE A 143 6.63 44.41 4.54
C ILE A 143 5.78 45.09 3.47
N SER A 144 4.63 45.67 3.84
CA SER A 144 3.75 46.38 2.91
C SER A 144 4.45 47.60 2.30
N TRP A 145 5.17 48.37 3.12
CA TRP A 145 5.96 49.51 2.67
C TRP A 145 7.06 49.09 1.68
N TYR A 146 7.85 48.07 2.00
CA TYR A 146 8.89 47.55 1.10
C TYR A 146 8.30 46.99 -0.19
N ASN A 147 7.19 46.24 -0.13
CA ASN A 147 6.54 45.69 -1.31
C ASN A 147 6.08 46.80 -2.25
N THR A 148 5.53 47.89 -1.69
CA THR A 148 5.05 49.05 -2.44
C THR A 148 6.19 49.87 -3.03
N VAL A 149 7.17 50.27 -2.21
CA VAL A 149 8.28 51.14 -2.62
C VAL A 149 9.21 50.45 -3.60
N LEU A 150 9.52 49.18 -3.38
CA LEU A 150 10.42 48.44 -4.26
C LEU A 150 9.70 47.86 -5.47
N GLY A 151 8.36 47.78 -5.46
CA GLY A 151 7.60 46.99 -6.42
C GLY A 151 8.08 45.54 -6.41
N PHE A 152 8.34 44.97 -5.23
CA PHE A 152 9.00 43.67 -5.08
C PHE A 152 8.29 42.85 -4.01
N HIS A 153 7.77 41.70 -4.39
CA HIS A 153 7.04 40.83 -3.49
C HIS A 153 7.62 39.41 -3.51
N VAL A 154 7.58 38.74 -2.35
CA VAL A 154 8.11 37.39 -2.17
C VAL A 154 7.03 36.49 -1.59
N GLU A 155 6.72 35.40 -2.29
CA GLU A 155 5.71 34.42 -1.90
C GLU A 155 6.33 33.05 -1.64
N GLY A 156 5.95 32.42 -0.52
CA GLY A 156 6.32 31.04 -0.20
C GLY A 156 5.31 30.02 -0.73
N GLY A 157 5.80 28.92 -1.29
CA GLY A 157 4.98 27.81 -1.78
C GLY A 157 5.81 26.56 -2.09
N ARG A 158 5.62 25.94 -3.26
CA ARG A 158 6.48 24.83 -3.74
C ARG A 158 7.95 25.23 -3.99
N GLY A 159 8.21 26.53 -3.96
CA GLY A 159 9.49 27.22 -3.95
C GLY A 159 9.25 28.63 -3.44
N VAL A 160 10.26 29.50 -3.53
CA VAL A 160 10.14 30.92 -3.24
C VAL A 160 9.96 31.67 -4.56
N LYS A 161 8.82 32.32 -4.73
CA LYS A 161 8.51 33.15 -5.91
C LYS A 161 8.86 34.60 -5.61
N PHE A 162 9.65 35.20 -6.49
CA PHE A 162 10.07 36.59 -6.46
C PHE A 162 9.37 37.31 -7.60
N THR A 163 8.52 38.27 -7.27
CA THR A 163 7.72 39.04 -8.23
C THR A 163 8.18 40.49 -8.20
N PHE A 164 8.40 41.07 -9.38
CA PHE A 164 8.73 42.46 -9.58
C PHE A 164 7.62 43.16 -10.37
N LYS A 165 7.23 44.32 -9.88
CA LYS A 165 6.42 45.36 -10.53
C LYS A 165 7.30 46.58 -10.77
N ASN A 166 6.78 47.57 -11.48
CA ASN A 166 7.53 48.78 -11.86
C ASN A 166 8.82 48.42 -12.61
N ILE A 167 8.76 47.42 -13.50
CA ILE A 167 9.86 47.06 -14.41
C ILE A 167 9.72 47.86 -15.70
N ASP A 168 8.54 47.80 -16.34
CA ASP A 168 8.21 48.64 -17.49
C ASP A 168 7.63 49.99 -17.02
N PRO A 169 8.26 51.14 -17.32
CA PRO A 169 7.66 52.45 -17.04
C PRO A 169 6.36 52.69 -17.83
N SER A 170 6.16 51.99 -18.95
CA SER A 170 4.96 52.09 -19.79
C SER A 170 3.79 51.29 -19.21
N ASN A 171 4.09 50.22 -18.47
CA ASN A 171 3.12 49.34 -17.83
C ASN A 171 3.59 48.94 -16.41
N PRO A 172 3.46 49.83 -15.42
CA PRO A 172 4.03 49.63 -14.08
C PRO A 172 3.42 48.44 -13.32
N ASN A 173 2.23 48.00 -13.72
CA ASN A 173 1.53 46.87 -13.11
C ASN A 173 1.93 45.51 -13.69
N GLU A 174 2.75 45.47 -14.74
CA GLU A 174 3.23 44.22 -15.32
C GLU A 174 4.13 43.47 -14.34
N GLU A 175 3.84 42.19 -14.14
CA GLU A 175 4.54 41.34 -13.19
C GLU A 175 5.58 40.49 -13.91
N CYS A 176 6.85 40.77 -13.67
CA CYS A 176 7.95 39.86 -13.99
C CYS A 176 8.25 39.01 -12.76
N PHE A 177 8.41 37.71 -12.89
CA PHE A 177 8.70 36.86 -11.74
C PHE A 177 9.61 35.69 -12.06
N PHE A 178 10.24 35.17 -11.02
CA PHE A 178 10.90 33.87 -11.07
C PHE A 178 10.63 33.08 -9.79
N THR A 179 10.80 31.77 -9.84
CA THR A 179 10.62 30.89 -8.69
C THR A 179 11.83 29.99 -8.55
N ILE A 180 12.45 29.99 -7.38
CA ILE A 180 13.57 29.10 -7.05
C ILE A 180 13.19 28.15 -5.92
N ARG A 181 13.76 26.95 -5.92
CA ARG A 181 13.64 25.97 -4.84
C ARG A 181 15.01 25.58 -4.36
N HIS A 182 15.20 25.56 -3.04
CA HIS A 182 16.42 25.10 -2.39
C HIS A 182 16.18 23.71 -1.78
N GLU A 183 16.84 22.69 -2.32
CA GLU A 183 16.74 21.30 -1.85
C GLU A 183 18.13 20.64 -1.96
N ASN A 184 18.53 19.86 -0.95
CA ASN A 184 19.84 19.19 -0.90
C ASN A 184 21.02 20.15 -1.13
N ASP A 185 21.01 21.32 -0.47
CA ASP A 185 22.02 22.39 -0.61
C ASP A 185 22.21 22.91 -2.05
N THR A 186 21.17 22.77 -2.88
CA THR A 186 21.18 23.25 -4.27
C THR A 186 19.91 24.04 -4.61
N TYR A 187 20.10 25.21 -5.20
CA TYR A 187 19.08 26.04 -5.82
C TYR A 187 18.75 25.52 -7.22
N THR A 188 17.46 25.42 -7.50
CA THR A 188 16.89 25.06 -8.80
C THR A 188 15.89 26.12 -9.25
N LEU A 189 15.96 26.53 -10.51
CA LEU A 189 14.96 27.43 -11.10
C LEU A 189 13.74 26.62 -11.51
N LEU A 190 12.56 26.98 -11.00
CA LEU A 190 11.29 26.33 -11.29
C LEU A 190 10.50 27.04 -12.40
N ASN A 191 10.46 28.37 -12.36
CA ASN A 191 9.73 29.18 -13.33
C ASN A 191 10.39 30.56 -13.48
N CYS A 192 10.26 31.18 -14.64
CA CYS A 192 10.74 32.54 -14.94
C CYS A 192 9.91 33.14 -16.08
N GLU A 193 9.28 34.29 -15.84
CA GLU A 193 8.45 34.99 -16.81
C GLU A 193 8.73 36.50 -16.73
N PRO A 194 9.08 37.17 -17.85
CA PRO A 194 9.38 36.59 -19.17
C PRO A 194 10.62 35.68 -19.16
N SER A 195 10.78 34.85 -20.20
CA SER A 195 11.93 33.95 -20.32
C SER A 195 13.21 34.74 -20.61
N LEU A 196 14.21 34.59 -19.74
CA LEU A 196 15.49 35.29 -19.81
C LEU A 196 16.61 34.37 -20.32
N LYS A 197 17.57 34.92 -21.05
CA LYS A 197 18.78 34.18 -21.50
C LYS A 197 19.85 34.16 -20.40
N GLY A 198 20.59 33.05 -20.29
CA GLY A 198 21.73 32.91 -19.36
C GLY A 198 21.34 32.55 -17.92
N MET A 199 20.13 32.06 -17.71
CA MET A 199 19.60 31.71 -16.38
C MET A 199 20.36 30.56 -15.72
N GLU A 200 20.84 29.61 -16.53
CA GLU A 200 21.61 28.46 -16.09
C GLU A 200 22.92 28.91 -15.44
N GLU A 201 23.57 29.95 -15.97
CA GLU A 201 24.83 30.47 -15.45
C GLU A 201 24.63 31.16 -14.10
N LEU A 202 23.57 31.96 -13.99
CA LEU A 202 23.20 32.63 -12.75
C LEU A 202 22.86 31.63 -11.65
N ILE A 203 22.19 30.52 -11.98
CA ILE A 203 21.93 29.43 -11.02
C ILE A 203 23.22 28.71 -10.61
N ARG A 204 24.17 28.50 -11.53
CA ARG A 204 25.49 27.95 -11.17
C ARG A 204 26.26 28.88 -10.24
N GLU A 205 26.25 30.18 -10.49
CA GLU A 205 26.89 31.18 -9.61
C GLU A 205 26.20 31.23 -8.23
N LEU A 206 24.86 31.19 -8.20
CA LEU A 206 24.09 31.16 -6.96
C LEU A 206 24.45 29.93 -6.12
N ASN A 207 24.52 28.75 -6.73
CA ASN A 207 24.92 27.51 -6.05
C ASN A 207 26.37 27.54 -5.56
N LYS A 208 27.27 28.28 -6.23
CA LYS A 208 28.67 28.42 -5.82
C LYS A 208 28.86 29.42 -4.67
N THR A 209 28.11 30.52 -4.68
CA THR A 209 28.32 31.67 -3.77
C THR A 209 27.30 31.75 -2.63
N ASN A 210 26.19 31.03 -2.74
CA ASN A 210 25.00 31.19 -1.88
C ASN A 210 24.49 32.65 -1.80
N GLY A 211 24.80 33.47 -2.82
CA GLY A 211 24.54 34.90 -2.85
C GLY A 211 23.15 35.28 -3.34
N LEU A 212 22.09 34.90 -2.61
CA LEU A 212 20.70 35.10 -3.05
C LEU A 212 20.36 36.59 -3.33
N PHE A 213 20.79 37.52 -2.47
CA PHE A 213 20.52 38.94 -2.67
C PHE A 213 21.15 39.49 -3.96
N LYS A 214 22.37 39.05 -4.28
CA LYS A 214 23.05 39.41 -5.52
C LYS A 214 22.28 38.85 -6.72
N TYR A 215 21.86 37.60 -6.64
CA TYR A 215 21.06 36.94 -7.68
C TYR A 215 19.74 37.69 -7.94
N VAL A 216 18.98 38.04 -6.90
CA VAL A 216 17.72 38.80 -7.01
C VAL A 216 17.94 40.15 -7.70
N ARG A 217 19.02 40.87 -7.37
CA ARG A 217 19.37 42.15 -8.02
C ARG A 217 19.71 41.98 -9.49
N VAL A 218 20.48 40.94 -9.84
CA VAL A 218 20.82 40.63 -11.24
C VAL A 218 19.58 40.26 -12.03
N MET A 219 18.66 39.48 -11.43
CA MET A 219 17.38 39.12 -12.05
C MET A 219 16.53 40.35 -12.38
N ARG A 220 16.42 41.31 -11.45
CA ARG A 220 15.70 42.55 -11.71
C ARG A 220 16.27 43.31 -12.91
N ARG A 221 17.60 43.43 -13.00
CA ARG A 221 18.27 44.08 -14.14
C ARG A 221 18.01 43.34 -15.45
N LYS A 222 18.04 42.01 -15.43
CA LYS A 222 17.74 41.18 -16.61
C LYS A 222 16.30 41.37 -17.11
N PHE A 223 15.33 41.50 -16.20
CA PHE A 223 13.96 41.85 -16.59
C PHE A 223 13.87 43.26 -17.19
N GLN A 224 14.57 44.25 -16.63
CA GLN A 224 14.64 45.59 -17.21
C GLN A 224 15.28 45.58 -18.62
N GLU A 225 16.39 44.86 -18.81
CA GLU A 225 17.04 44.68 -20.12
C GLU A 225 16.10 44.02 -21.15
N ALA A 226 15.30 43.05 -20.72
CA ALA A 226 14.37 42.34 -21.59
C ALA A 226 13.19 43.22 -22.04
N VAL A 227 12.71 44.11 -21.17
CA VAL A 227 11.61 45.04 -21.45
C VAL A 227 12.07 46.24 -22.28
N HIS A 228 13.24 46.82 -21.98
CA HIS A 228 13.73 48.02 -22.65
C HIS A 228 14.39 47.78 -24.01
N GLY A 229 14.56 46.51 -24.41
CA GLY A 229 15.28 46.14 -25.62
C GLY A 229 16.80 46.36 -25.45
N SER A 230 17.59 45.43 -25.97
CA SER A 230 19.06 45.43 -25.84
C SER A 230 19.66 46.69 -26.48
N VAL A 231 19.99 47.68 -25.66
CA VAL A 231 20.92 48.76 -26.01
C VAL A 231 22.11 48.68 -25.06
N ALA A 232 23.25 48.35 -25.65
CA ALA A 232 24.61 48.39 -25.12
C ALA A 232 24.99 47.37 -24.02
N SER A 233 25.61 46.28 -24.47
CA SER A 233 26.81 45.77 -23.81
C SER A 233 27.81 46.91 -23.58
N LEU A 234 28.29 47.09 -22.36
CA LEU A 234 29.71 47.30 -22.02
C LEU A 234 29.90 47.56 -20.52
N ASN A 235 31.00 47.00 -20.02
CA ASN A 235 31.78 47.38 -18.83
C ASN A 235 31.32 46.86 -17.47
N PHE A 236 31.72 45.60 -17.23
CA PHE A 236 32.23 45.21 -15.92
C PHE A 236 33.64 45.81 -15.77
N GLU A 237 33.73 47.00 -15.21
CA GLU A 237 34.95 47.43 -14.54
C GLU A 237 34.66 47.87 -13.11
N HIS A 238 35.60 47.44 -12.29
CA HIS A 238 35.81 47.66 -10.88
C HIS A 238 35.56 49.12 -10.46
N GLN A 239 34.68 49.34 -9.47
CA GLN A 239 34.81 50.51 -8.62
C GLN A 239 34.55 50.12 -7.17
N GLU A 240 35.66 49.89 -6.48
CA GLU A 240 35.74 49.98 -5.03
C GLU A 240 35.49 51.43 -4.58
N SER A 241 35.07 51.55 -3.32
CA SER A 241 35.14 52.77 -2.49
C SER A 241 34.18 53.92 -2.82
N ALA A 242 33.04 53.93 -2.10
CA ALA A 242 32.45 55.17 -1.61
C ALA A 242 32.23 55.04 -0.10
N ILE A 243 33.15 55.64 0.63
CA ILE A 243 33.14 55.81 2.08
C ILE A 243 32.01 56.80 2.38
N ILE A 244 30.96 56.37 3.08
CA ILE A 244 30.03 57.32 3.72
C ILE A 244 30.40 57.35 5.19
N SER A 245 31.22 58.35 5.50
CA SER A 245 31.51 58.84 6.84
C SER A 245 30.29 59.60 7.35
N THR A 246 29.69 59.13 8.45
CA THR A 246 28.86 59.97 9.32
C THR A 246 29.11 59.60 10.77
N SER A 247 29.80 60.51 11.45
CA SER A 247 30.08 60.58 12.88
C SER A 247 28.82 60.64 13.75
N ALA A 248 28.88 60.02 14.93
CA ALA A 248 28.09 60.39 16.12
C ALA A 248 28.91 60.07 17.39
N PRO A 249 28.69 60.80 18.51
CA PRO A 249 29.73 61.18 19.46
C PRO A 249 29.93 60.23 20.66
N ASP A 250 31.09 60.42 21.30
CA ASP A 250 31.58 59.85 22.54
C ASP A 250 30.63 59.97 23.74
N LEU A 251 30.56 58.91 24.54
CA LEU A 251 30.56 59.01 26.00
C LEU A 251 31.49 57.93 26.58
N SER A 252 32.47 58.40 27.37
CA SER A 252 33.51 57.63 28.07
C SER A 252 33.07 57.19 29.48
N ILE A 253 33.97 56.40 30.12
CA ILE A 253 34.14 56.06 31.56
C ILE A 253 33.66 54.62 31.89
N SER A 254 34.42 53.70 32.50
CA SER A 254 35.82 53.66 32.95
C SER A 254 36.29 52.20 33.22
N SER A 255 37.62 52.06 33.18
CA SER A 255 38.52 50.99 33.65
C SER A 255 38.05 50.06 34.78
N PHE A 256 38.23 48.74 34.58
CA PHE A 256 38.87 47.86 35.58
C PHE A 256 39.79 46.82 34.91
N ARG A 257 40.88 46.52 35.62
CA ARG A 257 42.14 45.87 35.20
C ARG A 257 42.18 44.39 35.60
N SER A 258 43.03 43.63 34.91
CA SER A 258 43.64 42.32 35.26
C SER A 258 42.73 41.09 35.11
N ASP A 259 43.18 39.90 34.71
CA ASP A 259 44.50 39.39 34.29
C ASP A 259 44.24 38.13 33.43
N SER A 260 45.11 37.88 32.44
CA SER A 260 45.24 36.57 31.75
C SER A 260 46.18 35.66 32.57
N PRO A 261 46.30 34.31 32.37
CA PRO A 261 46.44 33.63 31.07
C PRO A 261 45.80 32.20 31.06
N THR A 262 45.83 31.31 30.06
CA THR A 262 46.85 30.90 29.08
C THR A 262 46.25 29.77 28.21
N LYS A 263 46.66 29.70 26.93
CA LYS A 263 46.90 28.48 26.09
C LYS A 263 45.71 27.54 25.80
N LYS A 264 45.55 26.88 24.65
CA LYS A 264 46.26 26.73 23.36
C LYS A 264 45.28 25.92 22.46
N ASN A 265 45.38 26.12 21.14
CA ASN A 265 45.28 25.19 19.99
C ASN A 265 44.56 23.83 20.22
N GLU A 266 43.82 23.25 19.26
CA GLU A 266 44.25 22.98 17.90
C GLU A 266 43.13 22.34 17.05
N ASN A 267 43.32 22.44 15.74
CA ASN A 267 42.51 21.95 14.62
C ASN A 267 42.36 20.41 14.55
N GLN A 268 41.31 19.93 13.86
CA GLN A 268 41.34 19.03 12.67
C GLN A 268 39.96 18.36 12.43
N VAL A 269 39.30 18.50 11.27
CA VAL A 269 39.39 17.68 10.02
C VAL A 269 38.91 16.22 10.26
N GLN A 270 38.02 15.55 9.52
CA GLN A 270 37.13 15.73 8.36
C GLN A 270 36.10 14.56 8.41
N PRO A 271 35.08 14.51 7.52
CA PRO A 271 33.94 13.59 7.59
C PRO A 271 34.12 12.30 6.78
N THR A 272 33.49 11.21 7.24
CA THR A 272 33.41 9.95 6.50
C THR A 272 32.06 9.83 5.77
N LYS A 273 32.18 9.75 4.43
CA LYS A 273 31.15 9.56 3.42
C LYS A 273 30.71 8.09 3.38
N VAL A 274 29.40 7.78 3.35
CA VAL A 274 28.88 6.54 2.75
C VAL A 274 27.56 6.82 2.03
N GLU A 275 27.54 6.48 0.74
CA GLU A 275 26.44 6.63 -0.21
C GLU A 275 25.48 5.42 -0.23
N ARG A 276 24.31 5.66 -0.86
CA ARG A 276 23.44 4.77 -1.68
C ARG A 276 22.05 4.41 -1.07
N PRO A 277 21.05 3.97 -1.87
CA PRO A 277 20.10 4.85 -2.58
C PRO A 277 18.62 4.43 -2.41
N SER A 278 17.67 5.36 -2.41
CA SER A 278 16.23 5.03 -2.39
C SER A 278 15.63 4.96 -3.79
N LYS A 279 15.07 3.77 -4.11
CA LYS A 279 14.28 3.49 -5.31
C LYS A 279 12.88 4.12 -5.22
N LYS A 280 12.44 4.68 -6.36
CA LYS A 280 11.11 5.22 -6.66
C LYS A 280 9.97 4.22 -6.45
N GLN A 281 8.87 4.68 -5.85
CA GLN A 281 7.52 4.12 -6.02
C GLN A 281 6.58 5.22 -6.53
N SER A 282 5.94 4.96 -7.67
CA SER A 282 4.94 5.80 -8.31
C SER A 282 3.54 5.53 -7.73
N LEU A 283 2.87 6.58 -7.25
CA LEU A 283 1.44 6.56 -6.94
C LEU A 283 0.64 7.07 -8.14
N GLY A 284 -0.14 6.17 -8.73
CA GLY A 284 -1.13 6.42 -9.76
C GLY A 284 -2.43 6.98 -9.18
N ARG A 285 -3.13 7.69 -10.06
CA ARG A 285 -4.17 8.70 -9.82
C ARG A 285 -5.57 8.11 -9.58
N ARG A 286 -6.31 8.83 -8.75
CA ARG A 286 -7.75 8.70 -8.40
C ARG A 286 -8.67 8.99 -9.60
N ALA A 287 -9.80 8.28 -9.68
CA ALA A 287 -10.99 8.69 -10.44
C ALA A 287 -12.26 8.50 -9.58
N ILE A 288 -13.22 9.39 -9.78
CA ILE A 288 -14.42 9.67 -8.99
C ILE A 288 -15.63 9.02 -9.67
N SER A 289 -16.59 8.52 -8.89
CA SER A 289 -18.01 8.52 -9.28
C SER A 289 -18.93 8.38 -8.07
N ALA A 290 -20.04 9.11 -8.12
CA ALA A 290 -20.91 9.51 -7.03
C ALA A 290 -22.13 8.60 -6.81
N ALA A 291 -22.73 8.78 -5.63
CA ALA A 291 -24.15 8.69 -5.25
C ALA A 291 -24.96 7.42 -5.57
N LEU A 292 -25.55 6.83 -4.53
CA LEU A 292 -27.01 6.79 -4.28
C LEU A 292 -27.30 6.04 -2.96
N SER A 293 -28.05 6.66 -2.05
CA SER A 293 -28.74 6.01 -0.93
C SER A 293 -30.06 5.38 -1.40
N PRO A 294 -30.57 4.34 -0.72
CA PRO A 294 -31.65 4.53 0.27
C PRO A 294 -31.43 3.62 1.51
N GLY A 295 -31.86 3.94 2.73
CA GLY A 295 -33.23 4.16 3.19
C GLY A 295 -33.47 3.24 4.39
N SER A 296 -33.71 3.82 5.56
CA SER A 296 -33.91 3.13 6.84
C SER A 296 -35.19 2.29 6.88
N ALA A 297 -35.15 1.09 7.49
CA ALA A 297 -36.31 0.46 8.09
C ALA A 297 -35.92 -0.50 9.23
N SER A 298 -36.45 -0.19 10.41
CA SER A 298 -36.51 -1.01 11.62
C SER A 298 -37.38 -2.25 11.40
N SER A 299 -36.98 -3.40 11.94
CA SER A 299 -37.92 -4.48 12.25
C SER A 299 -37.42 -5.35 13.39
N VAL A 300 -38.04 -5.15 14.55
CA VAL A 300 -38.05 -6.03 15.72
C VAL A 300 -38.88 -7.27 15.37
N ARG A 301 -38.34 -8.48 15.57
CA ARG A 301 -39.16 -9.70 15.68
C ARG A 301 -38.77 -10.53 16.89
N GLN A 302 -39.74 -10.67 17.79
CA GLN A 302 -39.80 -11.56 18.94
C GLN A 302 -39.99 -13.03 18.49
N SER A 303 -39.20 -13.93 19.11
CA SER A 303 -39.43 -15.30 19.63
C SER A 303 -40.48 -16.27 19.01
N PRO A 304 -40.30 -17.61 19.12
CA PRO A 304 -40.69 -18.30 20.37
C PRO A 304 -39.74 -19.41 20.87
N ARG A 305 -39.74 -19.56 22.19
CA ARG A 305 -39.21 -20.71 22.95
C ARG A 305 -40.03 -21.97 22.68
N LEU A 306 -39.37 -23.11 22.48
CA LEU A 306 -39.98 -24.42 22.64
C LEU A 306 -39.45 -25.08 23.92
N ARG A 307 -40.35 -25.29 24.88
CA ARG A 307 -40.21 -26.28 25.94
C ARG A 307 -40.91 -27.56 25.47
N ALA A 308 -40.28 -28.72 25.68
CA ALA A 308 -41.00 -29.93 26.02
C ALA A 308 -40.09 -30.87 26.83
N ARG A 309 -40.59 -31.24 28.01
CA ARG A 309 -40.11 -32.33 28.87
C ARG A 309 -40.33 -33.68 28.19
N LYS A 310 -39.36 -34.59 28.33
CA LYS A 310 -39.53 -35.84 29.09
C LYS A 310 -38.15 -36.36 29.48
#